data_AF-A0A942HUR9-F1
#
_entry.id   AF-A0A942HUR9-F1
#
_cell.length_a   1.000
_cell.length_b   1.000
_cell.length_c   1.000
_cell.angle_alpha   90.00
_cell.angle_beta   90.00
_cell.angle_gamma   90.00
#
_symmetry.space_group_name_H-M   'P 1'
#
loop_
_entity.id
_entity.type
_entity.pdbx_description
1 polymer ?
#
loop_
_entity_poly.entity_id
_entity_poly.type
_entity_poly.pdbx_seq_one_letter_code
_entity_poly.pdbx_strand_id
1 'polypeptide(L)'
;MPKDVRNDSIRPMRKFAGLLALSTLLTASFGPKAESLGMLTPHVFRPVTTRTIPYRRVPSRTPSGRNLPAPTRSTYQAPRNATKATAKAKALAAKKKVVAKPVSRAIQPQRFTDEMASETLAPGVIHRFFRGPLSIHLLDIDMKTAPVKVQPTLAGDSFDRLKDVAAHARENNALAAINANYFKSNGTPLGTLIINGEWIAGPLYDRVSMGITDQGTVKIDRVSLRGTLSTDNPEVPSLFCNTINQPRRHGSRLVVYTRRWGSFVRMAYEGTLVAVNAQGEVQDKSVKDMGIPYGGYVLSDSKTGEISKLNVGDKVDLSWHTGPSDWHDVVQAVSGGPMLIKDGQVYLDLKGENFRKSWTGAQIHARTAAGVTADNHLLLATIEGPHTLWDVAKFLRKLGAVNAMNLDGGGSTTMVVHGNTVTRNANAHQRHVASSIAVIDMRTAMQNANNNRFPEETADSTDAALSKDAGGEFPVQKPTSVETPVVAQPEAPEAPEDLMQSPTQEPIKPPKKHLFGLFR
;
A
#
# COMPACT_ATOMS: atom_id res chain seq x y z
N MET A 1 51.84 -26.84 -49.93
CA MET A 1 51.84 -26.50 -51.37
C MET A 1 50.43 -26.04 -51.75
N PRO A 2 50.31 -25.06 -52.64
CA PRO A 2 49.74 -23.72 -52.36
C PRO A 2 48.48 -23.46 -53.23
N LYS A 3 47.78 -22.32 -53.26
CA LYS A 3 48.12 -20.91 -53.58
C LYS A 3 46.85 -20.08 -53.29
N ASP A 4 46.89 -18.93 -52.62
CA ASP A 4 47.18 -17.58 -53.15
C ASP A 4 46.47 -17.22 -54.47
N VAL A 5 45.59 -16.21 -54.41
CA VAL A 5 45.58 -15.06 -55.35
C VAL A 5 45.19 -13.79 -54.58
N ARG A 6 46.14 -12.87 -54.45
CA ARG A 6 45.94 -11.41 -54.32
C ARG A 6 45.90 -10.79 -55.71
N ASN A 7 45.23 -9.65 -55.87
CA ASN A 7 45.78 -8.37 -56.39
C ASN A 7 44.64 -7.39 -56.74
N ASP A 8 44.63 -6.20 -56.12
CA ASP A 8 45.11 -4.89 -56.65
C ASP A 8 44.03 -4.20 -57.51
N SER A 9 43.68 -2.91 -57.41
CA SER A 9 44.56 -1.75 -57.36
C SER A 9 43.77 -0.41 -57.35
N ILE A 10 44.36 0.62 -56.72
CA ILE A 10 44.56 2.02 -57.21
C ILE A 10 43.37 3.05 -57.23
N ARG A 11 43.38 3.95 -56.22
CA ARG A 11 43.38 5.46 -56.15
C ARG A 11 43.04 6.32 -57.41
N PRO A 12 42.67 7.65 -57.34
CA PRO A 12 43.22 8.67 -56.42
C PRO A 12 42.36 9.91 -55.99
N MET A 13 43.01 10.71 -55.14
CA MET A 13 42.76 12.06 -54.56
C MET A 13 42.50 13.24 -55.54
N ARG A 14 41.90 14.33 -55.02
CA ARG A 14 42.48 15.72 -54.88
C ARG A 14 41.43 16.66 -54.23
N LYS A 15 41.69 17.28 -53.07
CA LYS A 15 42.47 18.50 -52.72
C LYS A 15 41.70 19.83 -52.91
N PHE A 16 41.61 20.64 -51.85
CA PHE A 16 42.10 22.05 -51.66
C PHE A 16 41.56 22.57 -50.30
N ALA A 17 42.40 22.72 -49.24
CA ALA A 17 43.20 23.91 -48.84
C ALA A 17 42.34 25.10 -48.34
N GLY A 18 42.61 25.85 -47.26
CA GLY A 18 43.69 25.93 -46.26
C GLY A 18 43.57 27.26 -45.44
N LEU A 19 44.58 27.53 -44.58
CA LEU A 19 44.80 28.68 -43.63
C LEU A 19 44.04 28.59 -42.29
N LEU A 20 44.63 28.51 -41.08
CA LEU A 20 45.96 28.78 -40.47
C LEU A 20 46.29 30.25 -40.12
N ALA A 21 46.22 30.58 -38.82
CA ALA A 21 47.10 31.47 -38.03
C ALA A 21 46.65 31.43 -36.54
N LEU A 22 47.44 30.88 -35.59
CA LEU A 22 48.41 31.57 -34.69
C LEU A 22 47.75 32.67 -33.80
N SER A 23 47.87 32.71 -32.46
CA SER A 23 49.12 32.57 -31.70
C SER A 23 48.91 32.55 -30.16
N THR A 24 49.85 31.84 -29.50
CA THR A 24 50.54 32.08 -28.20
C THR A 24 49.90 32.00 -26.80
N LEU A 25 50.70 31.34 -25.95
CA LEU A 25 50.63 31.06 -24.51
C LEU A 25 50.56 32.29 -23.59
N LEU A 26 49.98 32.08 -22.40
CA LEU A 26 50.64 32.45 -21.15
C LEU A 26 50.34 31.41 -20.05
N THR A 27 51.38 30.78 -19.54
CA THR A 27 51.40 29.97 -18.31
C THR A 27 51.53 30.89 -17.09
N ALA A 28 50.70 30.68 -16.07
CA ALA A 28 51.02 31.07 -14.70
C ALA A 28 50.44 30.04 -13.70
N SER A 29 51.35 29.44 -12.94
CA SER A 29 51.15 28.54 -11.81
C SER A 29 50.51 29.26 -10.62
N PHE A 30 49.53 28.64 -9.96
CA PHE A 30 49.31 28.73 -8.50
C PHE A 30 48.60 27.46 -8.00
N GLY A 31 49.06 26.94 -6.86
CA GLY A 31 48.69 25.65 -6.26
C GLY A 31 47.29 25.56 -5.64
N PRO A 32 46.99 24.43 -4.96
CA PRO A 32 45.63 23.96 -4.73
C PRO A 32 44.98 24.65 -3.53
N LYS A 33 43.72 25.07 -3.68
CA LYS A 33 42.82 25.32 -2.57
C LYS A 33 41.64 24.37 -2.66
N ALA A 34 41.57 23.51 -1.65
CA ALA A 34 40.38 22.77 -1.26
C ALA A 34 39.30 23.75 -0.81
N GLU A 35 38.06 23.54 -1.24
CA GLU A 35 36.87 23.96 -0.50
C GLU A 35 35.62 23.19 -0.99
N SER A 36 35.12 22.36 -0.07
CA SER A 36 33.78 21.77 0.08
C SER A 36 33.04 21.20 -1.14
N LEU A 37 33.24 19.89 -1.38
CA LEU A 37 32.15 19.02 -1.83
C LEU A 37 31.10 18.93 -0.71
N GLY A 38 29.87 19.35 -1.00
CA GLY A 38 28.71 19.16 -0.13
C GLY A 38 28.50 17.67 0.11
N MET A 39 28.89 17.22 1.30
CA MET A 39 28.63 15.87 1.78
C MET A 39 27.13 15.64 1.86
N LEU A 40 26.68 14.59 1.17
CA LEU A 40 25.38 13.96 1.37
C LEU A 40 25.28 13.55 2.85
N THR A 41 24.34 14.13 3.59
CA THR A 41 23.95 13.60 4.89
C THR A 41 23.22 12.27 4.67
N PRO A 42 23.71 11.14 5.22
CA PRO A 42 22.91 9.92 5.26
C PRO A 42 21.70 10.16 6.16
N HIS A 43 20.51 9.79 5.68
CA HIS A 43 19.30 9.78 6.51
C HIS A 43 19.46 8.71 7.60
N VAL A 44 20.00 9.13 8.75
CA VAL A 44 19.99 8.36 9.98
C VAL A 44 18.54 8.29 10.48
N PHE A 45 17.97 7.09 10.49
CA PHE A 45 16.75 6.80 11.24
C PHE A 45 16.97 7.23 12.70
N ARG A 46 16.18 8.20 13.19
CA ARG A 46 16.17 8.54 14.61
C ARG A 46 15.31 7.51 15.36
N PRO A 47 15.86 6.71 16.29
CA PRO A 47 15.06 5.83 17.13
C PRO A 47 14.31 6.66 18.18
N VAL A 48 13.02 6.34 18.34
CA VAL A 48 12.21 6.75 19.48
C VAL A 48 12.74 6.01 20.71
N THR A 49 13.21 6.76 21.72
CA THR A 49 13.58 6.22 23.03
C THR A 49 12.40 5.50 23.67
N THR A 50 12.52 4.17 23.84
CA THR A 50 11.62 3.39 24.71
C THR A 50 12.44 2.45 25.58
N ARG A 51 12.08 2.43 26.88
CA ARG A 51 12.75 1.73 27.97
C ARG A 51 12.96 0.24 27.66
N THR A 52 14.18 -0.23 27.93
CA THR A 52 14.59 -1.64 27.84
C THR A 52 13.81 -2.50 28.85
N ILE A 53 13.11 -3.53 28.38
CA ILE A 53 12.59 -4.61 29.22
C ILE A 53 13.42 -5.87 28.91
N PRO A 54 14.03 -6.54 29.91
CA PRO A 54 14.86 -7.72 29.66
C PRO A 54 14.01 -8.92 29.19
N TYR A 55 14.53 -9.61 28.17
CA TYR A 55 13.94 -10.80 27.57
C TYR A 55 13.98 -12.01 28.52
N ARG A 56 12.82 -12.58 28.83
CA ARG A 56 12.70 -13.83 29.62
C ARG A 56 12.43 -15.01 28.68
N ARG A 57 13.38 -15.95 28.58
CA ARG A 57 13.21 -17.24 27.87
C ARG A 57 12.01 -18.00 28.43
N VAL A 58 11.13 -18.46 27.54
CA VAL A 58 10.07 -19.43 27.87
C VAL A 58 10.51 -20.82 27.38
N PRO A 59 10.52 -21.87 28.21
CA PRO A 59 10.91 -23.22 27.77
C PRO A 59 9.79 -23.94 27.01
N SER A 60 10.18 -24.72 26.00
CA SER A 60 9.31 -25.52 25.15
C SER A 60 8.66 -26.68 25.92
N ARG A 61 7.34 -26.82 25.80
CA ARG A 61 6.54 -27.93 26.36
C ARG A 61 6.31 -28.98 25.27
N THR A 62 6.80 -30.20 25.49
CA THR A 62 6.50 -31.40 24.68
C THR A 62 5.07 -31.89 24.95
N PRO A 63 4.28 -32.29 23.94
CA PRO A 63 3.02 -33.01 24.17
C PRO A 63 3.23 -34.53 24.16
N SER A 64 2.83 -35.17 25.25
CA SER A 64 2.62 -36.61 25.40
C SER A 64 1.44 -37.11 24.56
N GLY A 65 1.56 -38.34 24.06
CA GLY A 65 0.72 -38.93 23.03
C GLY A 65 -0.76 -39.15 23.36
N ARG A 66 -1.53 -39.29 22.27
CA ARG A 66 -2.80 -40.03 22.22
C ARG A 66 -2.88 -40.84 20.94
N ASN A 67 -3.43 -42.04 21.09
CA ASN A 67 -3.58 -43.12 20.13
C ASN A 67 -4.31 -42.72 18.83
N LEU A 68 -3.77 -43.17 17.70
CA LEU A 68 -4.43 -43.18 16.39
C LEU A 68 -4.97 -44.59 16.09
N PRO A 69 -6.20 -44.77 15.59
CA PRO A 69 -6.66 -46.06 15.08
C PRO A 69 -6.18 -46.32 13.64
N ALA A 70 -6.06 -47.61 13.31
CA ALA A 70 -5.46 -48.18 12.11
C ALA A 70 -6.18 -47.83 10.78
N PRO A 71 -5.46 -47.85 9.63
CA PRO A 71 -6.03 -47.50 8.33
C PRO A 71 -6.81 -48.64 7.68
N THR A 72 -8.01 -48.34 7.18
CA THR A 72 -8.80 -49.20 6.30
C THR A 72 -8.33 -49.07 4.85
N ARG A 73 -8.11 -50.22 4.19
CA ARG A 73 -7.79 -50.37 2.77
C ARG A 73 -8.91 -49.80 1.89
N SER A 74 -8.56 -48.86 1.01
CA SER A 74 -9.35 -48.52 -0.18
C SER A 74 -8.54 -48.88 -1.43
N THR A 75 -9.09 -49.75 -2.26
CA THR A 75 -8.52 -50.24 -3.51
C THR A 75 -8.70 -49.21 -4.62
N TYR A 76 -7.59 -48.67 -5.11
CA TYR A 76 -7.57 -47.77 -6.26
C TYR A 76 -7.55 -48.58 -7.56
N GLN A 77 -8.60 -48.49 -8.38
CA GLN A 77 -8.62 -49.02 -9.75
C GLN A 77 -8.06 -47.97 -10.72
N ALA A 78 -7.10 -48.38 -11.55
CA ALA A 78 -6.53 -47.56 -12.62
C ALA A 78 -7.46 -47.51 -13.85
N PRO A 79 -7.66 -46.36 -14.51
CA PRO A 79 -8.33 -46.33 -15.79
C PRO A 79 -7.36 -46.72 -16.93
N ARG A 80 -7.68 -47.85 -17.58
CA ARG A 80 -7.28 -48.16 -18.96
C ARG A 80 -8.02 -47.21 -19.90
N ASN A 81 -7.31 -46.63 -20.88
CA ASN A 81 -7.80 -46.48 -22.25
C ASN A 81 -6.67 -45.98 -23.17
N ALA A 82 -5.99 -46.95 -23.79
CA ALA A 82 -5.32 -46.78 -25.06
C ALA A 82 -6.29 -47.27 -26.15
N THR A 83 -6.71 -46.38 -27.04
CA THR A 83 -7.05 -46.59 -28.47
C THR A 83 -8.01 -45.50 -28.95
N LYS A 84 -7.50 -44.58 -29.78
CA LYS A 84 -8.15 -44.00 -30.97
C LYS A 84 -7.28 -42.87 -31.53
N ALA A 85 -6.09 -43.25 -31.97
CA ALA A 85 -5.31 -42.50 -32.95
C ALA A 85 -5.61 -43.12 -34.32
N THR A 86 -6.65 -42.65 -35.02
CA THR A 86 -6.85 -42.77 -36.49
C THR A 86 -8.24 -42.26 -36.86
N ALA A 87 -8.37 -40.95 -37.07
CA ALA A 87 -9.41 -40.32 -37.89
C ALA A 87 -9.10 -38.82 -38.03
N LYS A 88 -7.92 -38.50 -38.57
CA LYS A 88 -7.52 -37.13 -38.91
C LYS A 88 -7.01 -37.12 -40.34
N ALA A 89 -7.90 -37.38 -41.29
CA ALA A 89 -7.72 -37.08 -42.71
C ALA A 89 -9.09 -37.14 -43.41
N LYS A 90 -9.42 -36.13 -44.21
CA LYS A 90 -10.68 -35.90 -44.95
C LYS A 90 -11.87 -35.32 -44.17
N ALA A 91 -11.79 -34.02 -43.92
CA ALA A 91 -12.94 -33.11 -44.00
C ALA A 91 -12.43 -31.66 -44.10
N LEU A 92 -11.64 -31.37 -45.13
CA LEU A 92 -11.17 -30.03 -45.47
C LEU A 92 -11.85 -29.59 -46.77
N ALA A 93 -13.16 -29.31 -46.73
CA ALA A 93 -13.88 -28.61 -47.81
C ALA A 93 -15.33 -28.31 -47.40
N ALA A 94 -15.56 -27.17 -46.74
CA ALA A 94 -16.84 -26.43 -46.81
C ALA A 94 -16.65 -25.04 -46.21
N LYS A 95 -16.43 -24.03 -47.06
CA LYS A 95 -16.51 -22.62 -46.67
C LYS A 95 -17.95 -22.30 -46.25
N LYS A 96 -18.24 -22.24 -44.94
CA LYS A 96 -19.44 -21.58 -44.45
C LYS A 96 -19.19 -20.07 -44.46
N LYS A 97 -19.93 -19.34 -45.31
CA LYS A 97 -20.11 -17.89 -45.21
C LYS A 97 -20.69 -17.61 -43.82
N VAL A 98 -19.86 -17.10 -42.92
CA VAL A 98 -20.32 -16.53 -41.65
C VAL A 98 -20.92 -15.17 -41.99
N VAL A 99 -22.24 -15.08 -41.99
CA VAL A 99 -22.96 -13.81 -42.05
C VAL A 99 -22.65 -13.09 -40.73
N ALA A 100 -21.89 -12.00 -40.81
CA ALA A 100 -21.62 -11.15 -39.66
C ALA A 100 -22.96 -10.63 -39.11
N LYS A 101 -23.24 -10.93 -37.84
CA LYS A 101 -24.33 -10.26 -37.12
C LYS A 101 -24.06 -8.75 -37.15
N PRO A 102 -25.08 -7.90 -37.34
CA PRO A 102 -24.89 -6.46 -37.42
C PRO A 102 -24.18 -5.98 -36.14
N VAL A 103 -23.02 -5.36 -36.33
CA VAL A 103 -22.30 -4.66 -35.27
C VAL A 103 -23.27 -3.62 -34.71
N SER A 104 -23.55 -3.71 -33.40
CA SER A 104 -24.40 -2.76 -32.69
C SER A 104 -24.04 -1.34 -33.07
N ARG A 105 -25.06 -0.54 -33.43
CA ARG A 105 -25.03 0.92 -33.66
C ARG A 105 -23.95 1.57 -32.79
N ALA A 106 -23.08 2.36 -33.43
CA ALA A 106 -22.12 3.20 -32.72
C ALA A 106 -22.86 3.99 -31.63
N ILE A 107 -22.46 3.77 -30.38
CA ILE A 107 -23.03 4.45 -29.22
C ILE A 107 -22.70 5.93 -29.38
N GLN A 108 -23.73 6.75 -29.56
CA GLN A 108 -23.63 8.21 -29.50
C GLN A 108 -22.89 8.60 -28.20
N PRO A 109 -21.96 9.58 -28.22
CA PRO A 109 -21.24 9.98 -27.00
C PRO A 109 -22.25 10.41 -25.94
N GLN A 110 -22.44 9.57 -24.92
CA GLN A 110 -23.38 9.87 -23.84
C GLN A 110 -22.89 11.12 -23.10
N ARG A 111 -23.81 12.04 -22.78
CA ARG A 111 -23.59 12.93 -21.63
C ARG A 111 -23.56 12.00 -20.41
N PHE A 112 -22.37 11.68 -19.94
CA PHE A 112 -22.16 10.62 -18.94
C PHE A 112 -22.91 10.89 -17.63
N THR A 113 -23.04 12.16 -17.28
CA THR A 113 -23.73 12.67 -16.10
C THR A 113 -23.99 14.17 -16.27
N ASP A 114 -24.93 14.71 -15.49
CA ASP A 114 -25.04 16.15 -15.23
C ASP A 114 -24.55 16.41 -13.79
N GLU A 115 -23.81 17.50 -13.59
CA GLU A 115 -23.41 17.94 -12.25
C GLU A 115 -24.67 18.35 -11.48
N MET A 116 -24.91 17.74 -10.33
CA MET A 116 -26.11 17.97 -9.54
C MET A 116 -25.87 18.90 -8.35
N ALA A 117 -24.72 18.76 -7.71
CA ALA A 117 -24.39 19.52 -6.51
C ALA A 117 -22.88 19.68 -6.38
N SER A 118 -22.48 20.80 -5.78
CA SER A 118 -21.10 21.07 -5.40
C SER A 118 -21.10 21.70 -4.01
N GLU A 119 -20.16 21.27 -3.17
CA GLU A 119 -19.95 21.74 -1.81
C GLU A 119 -18.47 22.07 -1.62
N THR A 120 -18.16 23.21 -1.01
CA THR A 120 -16.78 23.55 -0.63
C THR A 120 -16.53 23.04 0.79
N LEU A 121 -15.66 22.05 0.95
CA LEU A 121 -15.34 21.45 2.26
C LEU A 121 -14.31 22.29 3.03
N ALA A 122 -13.41 22.94 2.30
CA ALA A 122 -12.39 23.87 2.78
C ALA A 122 -11.90 24.73 1.60
N PRO A 123 -11.17 25.85 1.81
CA PRO A 123 -10.55 26.60 0.71
C PRO A 123 -9.72 25.67 -0.19
N GLY A 124 -10.02 25.66 -1.49
CA GLY A 124 -9.36 24.78 -2.46
C GLY A 124 -9.75 23.30 -2.39
N VAL A 125 -10.77 22.92 -1.61
CA VAL A 125 -11.30 21.54 -1.53
C VAL A 125 -12.78 21.51 -1.85
N ILE A 126 -13.13 20.96 -3.00
CA ILE A 126 -14.49 20.94 -3.52
C ILE A 126 -14.96 19.50 -3.68
N HIS A 127 -16.10 19.18 -3.08
CA HIS A 127 -16.84 17.95 -3.35
C HIS A 127 -17.90 18.20 -4.41
N ARG A 128 -17.91 17.40 -5.47
CA ARG A 128 -18.93 17.45 -6.53
C ARG A 128 -19.66 16.13 -6.62
N PHE A 129 -20.97 16.20 -6.83
CA PHE A 129 -21.82 15.05 -7.08
C PHE A 129 -22.45 15.15 -8.46
N PHE A 130 -22.27 14.10 -9.25
CA PHE A 130 -22.89 13.94 -10.56
C PHE A 130 -23.85 12.77 -10.55
N ARG A 131 -25.01 12.93 -11.20
CA ARG A 131 -26.03 11.89 -11.30
C ARG A 131 -26.47 11.69 -12.74
N GLY A 132 -27.01 10.51 -13.00
CA GLY A 132 -27.53 10.07 -14.27
C GLY A 132 -27.54 8.53 -14.27
N PRO A 133 -27.17 7.89 -15.39
CA PRO A 133 -26.88 6.45 -15.41
C PRO A 133 -25.76 6.07 -14.43
N LEU A 134 -24.87 7.01 -14.13
CA LEU A 134 -23.80 6.88 -13.14
C LEU A 134 -24.06 7.79 -11.94
N SER A 135 -23.59 7.36 -10.77
CA SER A 135 -23.51 8.13 -9.53
C SER A 135 -22.03 8.38 -9.26
N ILE A 136 -21.57 9.62 -9.40
CA ILE A 136 -20.15 9.97 -9.27
C ILE A 136 -19.99 10.98 -8.15
N HIS A 137 -19.13 10.66 -7.18
CA HIS A 137 -18.61 11.63 -6.23
C HIS A 137 -17.17 11.93 -6.57
N LEU A 138 -16.82 13.22 -6.60
CA LEU A 138 -15.50 13.73 -6.94
C LEU A 138 -15.04 14.68 -5.84
N LEU A 139 -13.82 14.49 -5.35
CA LEU A 139 -13.07 15.52 -4.63
C LEU A 139 -12.09 16.15 -5.60
N ASP A 140 -12.14 17.47 -5.72
CA ASP A 140 -11.24 18.33 -6.48
C ASP A 140 -10.47 19.17 -5.47
N ILE A 141 -9.16 18.93 -5.39
CA ILE A 141 -8.29 19.48 -4.35
C ILE A 141 -7.17 20.27 -5.03
N ASP A 142 -7.14 21.58 -4.84
CA ASP A 142 -6.00 22.42 -5.24
C ASP A 142 -4.82 22.16 -4.29
N MET A 143 -3.89 21.30 -4.73
CA MET A 143 -2.75 20.91 -3.90
C MET A 143 -1.68 22.02 -3.78
N LYS A 144 -1.83 23.15 -4.48
CA LYS A 144 -0.91 24.29 -4.32
C LYS A 144 -1.31 25.20 -3.15
N THR A 145 -2.61 25.39 -2.94
CA THR A 145 -3.10 26.42 -2.02
C THR A 145 -4.02 25.91 -0.91
N ALA A 146 -4.65 24.74 -1.08
CA ALA A 146 -5.56 24.22 -0.07
C ALA A 146 -4.80 23.93 1.24
N PRO A 147 -5.30 24.39 2.41
CA PRO A 147 -4.64 24.20 3.70
C PRO A 147 -4.90 22.79 4.25
N VAL A 148 -4.71 21.76 3.41
CA VAL A 148 -5.00 20.37 3.74
C VAL A 148 -3.78 19.48 3.55
N LYS A 149 -3.72 18.43 4.35
CA LYS A 149 -2.79 17.33 4.14
C LYS A 149 -3.57 16.14 3.59
N VAL A 150 -3.17 15.69 2.40
CA VAL A 150 -3.67 14.44 1.82
C VAL A 150 -2.67 13.34 2.13
N GLN A 151 -3.10 12.28 2.83
CA GLN A 151 -2.21 11.18 3.20
C GLN A 151 -2.93 9.83 3.20
N PRO A 152 -2.22 8.71 2.97
CA PRO A 152 -2.76 7.39 3.21
C PRO A 152 -2.92 7.14 4.71
N THR A 153 -3.90 6.33 5.05
CA THR A 153 -4.16 5.88 6.43
C THR A 153 -4.22 4.36 6.45
N LEU A 154 -3.87 3.76 7.59
CA LEU A 154 -3.95 2.33 7.82
C LEU A 154 -4.96 2.01 8.92
N ALA A 155 -5.47 0.78 8.89
CA ALA A 155 -6.40 0.29 9.92
C ALA A 155 -5.72 0.03 11.28
N GLY A 156 -4.39 0.06 11.33
CA GLY A 156 -3.57 -0.08 12.53
C GLY A 156 -2.08 0.11 12.19
N ASP A 157 -1.22 -0.17 13.16
CA ASP A 157 0.23 -0.04 12.98
C ASP A 157 0.84 -1.12 12.07
N SER A 158 0.13 -2.24 11.92
CA SER A 158 0.49 -3.36 11.06
C SER A 158 -0.68 -3.82 10.18
N PHE A 159 -0.42 -4.76 9.27
CA PHE A 159 -1.40 -5.19 8.26
C PHE A 159 -2.49 -6.13 8.77
N ASP A 160 -2.49 -6.50 10.05
CA ASP A 160 -3.40 -7.49 10.63
C ASP A 160 -4.83 -6.97 10.89
N ARG A 161 -5.09 -5.71 10.58
CA ARG A 161 -6.38 -5.06 10.80
C ARG A 161 -6.96 -4.51 9.51
N LEU A 162 -8.28 -4.45 9.46
CA LEU A 162 -9.07 -3.80 8.41
C LEU A 162 -10.12 -2.91 9.10
N LYS A 163 -10.44 -1.78 8.47
CA LYS A 163 -11.47 -0.84 8.96
C LYS A 163 -12.27 -0.29 7.80
N ASP A 164 -13.50 0.13 8.06
CA ASP A 164 -14.28 0.88 7.07
C ASP A 164 -13.69 2.28 6.86
N VAL A 165 -13.98 2.90 5.71
CA VAL A 165 -13.44 4.21 5.33
C VAL A 165 -13.92 5.32 6.29
N ALA A 166 -15.10 5.17 6.89
CA ALA A 166 -15.58 6.11 7.91
C ALA A 166 -14.74 6.08 9.19
N ALA A 167 -14.30 4.92 9.65
CA ALA A 167 -13.39 4.78 10.77
C ALA A 167 -12.02 5.36 10.45
N HIS A 168 -11.49 5.11 9.24
CA HIS A 168 -10.26 5.78 8.77
C HIS A 168 -10.42 7.30 8.79
N ALA A 169 -11.53 7.84 8.27
CA ALA A 169 -11.79 9.27 8.27
C ALA A 169 -11.89 9.85 9.69
N ARG A 170 -12.70 9.22 10.56
CA ARG A 170 -12.93 9.65 11.94
C ARG A 170 -11.65 9.65 12.77
N GLU A 171 -10.87 8.59 12.69
CA GLU A 171 -9.62 8.46 13.47
C GLU A 171 -8.53 9.43 13.02
N ASN A 172 -8.62 9.93 11.79
CA ASN A 172 -7.69 10.93 11.24
C ASN A 172 -8.27 12.35 11.24
N ASN A 173 -9.48 12.56 11.81
CA ASN A 173 -10.20 13.83 11.78
C ASN A 173 -10.28 14.42 10.35
N ALA A 174 -10.55 13.57 9.37
CA ALA A 174 -10.51 13.94 7.96
C ALA A 174 -11.79 14.69 7.53
N LEU A 175 -11.65 15.72 6.70
CA LEU A 175 -12.75 16.38 5.99
C LEU A 175 -13.45 15.39 5.05
N ALA A 176 -12.64 14.57 4.37
CA ALA A 176 -13.09 13.52 3.50
C ALA A 176 -12.09 12.36 3.46
N ALA A 177 -12.56 11.17 3.12
CA ALA A 177 -11.70 10.02 2.86
C ALA A 177 -12.28 9.14 1.75
N ILE A 178 -11.39 8.41 1.07
CA ILE A 178 -11.74 7.46 0.01
C ILE A 178 -10.87 6.21 0.14
N ASN A 179 -11.36 5.05 -0.28
CA ASN A 179 -10.54 3.83 -0.25
C ASN A 179 -9.29 3.93 -1.16
N ALA A 180 -8.27 3.14 -0.87
CA ALA A 180 -6.98 3.23 -1.55
C ALA A 180 -6.52 1.90 -2.19
N ASN A 181 -5.38 1.36 -1.74
CA ASN A 181 -4.70 0.22 -2.34
C ASN A 181 -5.57 -1.03 -2.46
N TYR A 182 -5.26 -1.84 -3.46
CA TYR A 182 -5.62 -3.26 -3.43
C TYR A 182 -5.02 -3.93 -2.19
N PHE A 183 -5.66 -4.96 -1.67
CA PHE A 183 -5.19 -5.67 -0.49
C PHE A 183 -5.57 -7.16 -0.53
N LYS A 184 -4.84 -7.97 0.23
CA LYS A 184 -5.20 -9.36 0.50
C LYS A 184 -6.26 -9.45 1.60
N SER A 185 -6.96 -10.58 1.70
CA SER A 185 -7.97 -10.79 2.75
C SER A 185 -7.44 -10.66 4.18
N ASN A 186 -6.13 -10.82 4.39
CA ASN A 186 -5.46 -10.63 5.67
C ASN A 186 -4.99 -9.19 5.92
N GLY A 187 -5.39 -8.22 5.08
CA GLY A 187 -5.04 -6.79 5.23
C GLY A 187 -3.72 -6.35 4.62
N THR A 188 -2.89 -7.26 4.10
CA THR A 188 -1.63 -6.87 3.44
C THR A 188 -1.91 -6.01 2.20
N PRO A 189 -1.42 -4.75 2.13
CA PRO A 189 -1.57 -3.90 0.95
C PRO A 189 -0.72 -4.44 -0.21
N LEU A 190 -1.28 -4.34 -1.41
CA LEU A 190 -0.67 -4.83 -2.65
C LEU A 190 -0.20 -3.66 -3.50
N GLY A 191 1.11 -3.42 -3.50
CA GLY A 191 1.75 -2.30 -4.18
C GLY A 191 2.28 -1.25 -3.22
N THR A 192 2.87 -0.20 -3.80
CA THR A 192 3.48 0.93 -3.10
C THR A 192 2.53 1.53 -2.06
N LEU A 193 3.04 1.68 -0.84
CA LEU A 193 2.38 2.45 0.20
C LEU A 193 3.47 3.21 0.95
N ILE A 194 3.41 4.54 0.90
CA ILE A 194 4.33 5.44 1.59
C ILE A 194 3.51 6.35 2.49
N ILE A 195 3.87 6.44 3.77
CA ILE A 195 3.21 7.32 4.73
C ILE A 195 4.28 8.13 5.45
N ASN A 196 4.22 9.45 5.35
CA ASN A 196 5.20 10.37 5.96
C ASN A 196 6.67 10.02 5.61
N GLY A 197 6.94 9.64 4.37
CA GLY A 197 8.26 9.24 3.87
C GLY A 197 8.68 7.82 4.22
N GLU A 198 7.94 7.10 5.07
CA GLU A 198 8.20 5.70 5.39
C GLU A 198 7.62 4.79 4.31
N TRP A 199 8.44 3.91 3.74
CA TRP A 199 8.00 2.83 2.86
C TRP A 199 7.31 1.72 3.65
N ILE A 200 6.01 1.89 3.86
CA ILE A 200 5.17 0.91 4.54
C ILE A 200 5.11 -0.40 3.76
N ALA A 201 4.96 -0.34 2.43
CA ALA A 201 4.97 -1.53 1.58
C ALA A 201 5.58 -1.21 0.21
N GLY A 202 6.40 -2.16 -0.29
CA GLY A 202 7.08 -2.01 -1.57
C GLY A 202 6.17 -2.25 -2.78
N PRO A 203 6.62 -1.89 -3.99
CA PRO A 203 5.84 -1.98 -5.20
C PRO A 203 5.51 -3.42 -5.63
N LEU A 204 4.53 -3.53 -6.52
CA LEU A 204 4.04 -4.80 -7.05
C LEU A 204 3.94 -4.74 -8.57
N TYR A 205 4.76 -5.52 -9.28
CA TYR A 205 4.80 -5.53 -10.76
C TYR A 205 5.03 -4.15 -11.38
N ASP A 206 5.72 -3.26 -10.67
CA ASP A 206 5.93 -1.86 -11.04
C ASP A 206 4.63 -1.17 -11.47
N ARG A 207 3.56 -1.43 -10.72
CA ARG A 207 2.23 -0.84 -10.96
C ARG A 207 2.24 0.66 -10.77
N VAL A 208 1.25 1.30 -11.40
CA VAL A 208 1.03 2.73 -11.21
C VAL A 208 0.73 3.04 -9.74
N SER A 209 1.28 4.15 -9.28
CA SER A 209 1.08 4.70 -7.95
C SER A 209 0.83 6.20 -8.05
N MET A 210 0.03 6.71 -7.13
CA MET A 210 -0.15 8.14 -6.90
C MET A 210 0.74 8.51 -5.71
N GLY A 211 1.65 9.45 -5.92
CA GLY A 211 2.53 10.00 -4.91
C GLY A 211 2.28 11.49 -4.69
N ILE A 212 2.60 11.98 -3.50
CA ILE A 212 2.62 13.41 -3.15
C ILE A 212 3.98 13.71 -2.54
N THR A 213 4.68 14.70 -3.09
CA THR A 213 5.98 15.14 -2.59
C THR A 213 5.84 15.93 -1.29
N ASP A 214 6.96 16.15 -0.59
CA ASP A 214 6.99 17.04 0.58
C ASP A 214 6.53 18.48 0.28
N GLN A 215 6.67 18.93 -0.97
CA GLN A 215 6.17 20.21 -1.49
C GLN A 215 4.72 20.16 -1.98
N GLY A 216 3.99 19.05 -1.79
CA GLY A 216 2.60 18.92 -2.22
C GLY A 216 2.40 18.70 -3.72
N THR A 217 3.46 18.40 -4.48
CA THR A 217 3.33 18.06 -5.91
C THR A 217 2.80 16.64 -6.06
N VAL A 218 1.75 16.45 -6.84
CA VAL A 218 1.16 15.14 -7.10
C VAL A 218 1.81 14.52 -8.33
N LYS A 219 2.26 13.27 -8.17
CA LYS A 219 2.88 12.45 -9.24
C LYS A 219 2.04 11.19 -9.44
N ILE A 220 1.76 10.80 -10.69
CA ILE A 220 1.13 9.52 -11.02
C ILE A 220 1.97 8.83 -12.09
N ASP A 221 2.68 7.77 -11.69
CA ASP A 221 3.53 6.98 -12.58
C ASP A 221 3.70 5.54 -12.09
N ARG A 222 4.30 4.69 -12.92
CA ARG A 222 4.73 3.33 -12.58
C ARG A 222 5.96 3.39 -11.69
N VAL A 223 5.87 2.75 -10.53
CA VAL A 223 6.92 2.84 -9.51
C VAL A 223 7.59 1.50 -9.29
N SER A 224 8.91 1.50 -9.39
CA SER A 224 9.78 0.40 -8.96
C SER A 224 10.61 0.82 -7.76
N LEU A 225 10.99 -0.14 -6.93
CA LEU A 225 11.87 0.05 -5.79
C LEU A 225 13.00 -0.96 -5.90
N ARG A 226 14.22 -0.48 -5.97
CA ARG A 226 15.42 -1.30 -6.11
C ARG A 226 16.23 -1.16 -4.83
N GLY A 227 16.22 -2.22 -4.02
CA GLY A 227 17.05 -2.28 -2.82
C GLY A 227 18.36 -2.99 -3.09
N THR A 228 19.40 -2.58 -2.37
CA THR A 228 20.70 -3.25 -2.36
C THR A 228 21.11 -3.48 -0.91
N LEU A 229 21.41 -4.73 -0.57
CA LEU A 229 22.03 -5.12 0.69
C LEU A 229 23.54 -5.20 0.48
N SER A 230 24.31 -4.52 1.32
CA SER A 230 25.76 -4.69 1.48
C SER A 230 26.08 -5.16 2.89
N THR A 231 27.26 -5.75 3.07
CA THR A 231 27.71 -6.26 4.36
C THR A 231 29.23 -6.19 4.46
N ASP A 232 29.74 -6.19 5.69
CA ASP A 232 31.17 -6.33 5.99
C ASP A 232 31.67 -7.78 5.92
N ASN A 233 30.77 -8.77 5.78
CA ASN A 233 31.13 -10.16 5.56
C ASN A 233 31.57 -10.39 4.10
N PRO A 234 32.85 -10.73 3.83
CA PRO A 234 33.38 -10.87 2.48
C PRO A 234 32.84 -12.10 1.71
N GLU A 235 32.18 -13.04 2.38
CA GLU A 235 31.58 -14.22 1.75
C GLU A 235 30.20 -13.95 1.13
N VAL A 236 29.60 -12.81 1.46
CA VAL A 236 28.27 -12.41 1.01
C VAL A 236 28.44 -11.26 0.01
N PRO A 237 28.14 -11.48 -1.28
CA PRO A 237 28.21 -10.40 -2.27
C PRO A 237 27.11 -9.38 -2.01
N SER A 238 27.20 -8.21 -2.64
CA SER A 238 26.08 -7.27 -2.64
C SER A 238 24.84 -7.90 -3.28
N LEU A 239 23.70 -7.83 -2.60
CA LEU A 239 22.46 -8.51 -2.99
C LEU A 239 21.38 -7.52 -3.38
N PHE A 240 20.66 -7.81 -4.46
CA PHE A 240 19.44 -7.10 -4.76
C PHE A 240 18.33 -7.51 -3.79
N CYS A 241 17.73 -6.53 -3.14
CA CYS A 241 16.49 -6.67 -2.38
C CYS A 241 15.29 -6.38 -3.29
N ASN A 242 14.39 -7.35 -3.39
CA ASN A 242 13.25 -7.29 -4.29
C ASN A 242 12.20 -6.28 -3.85
N THR A 243 11.91 -6.22 -2.54
CA THR A 243 10.79 -5.44 -2.00
C THR A 243 10.80 -5.44 -0.46
N ILE A 244 9.93 -4.64 0.13
CA ILE A 244 9.72 -4.49 1.57
C ILE A 244 8.26 -4.79 1.93
N ASN A 245 8.03 -5.53 3.01
CA ASN A 245 6.72 -5.87 3.57
C ASN A 245 5.71 -6.45 2.56
N GLN A 246 6.19 -7.15 1.53
CA GLN A 246 5.34 -7.84 0.57
C GLN A 246 5.40 -9.36 0.78
N PRO A 247 4.32 -10.11 0.44
CA PRO A 247 4.36 -11.56 0.49
C PRO A 247 5.45 -12.11 -0.45
N ARG A 248 6.20 -13.12 0.01
CA ARG A 248 7.13 -13.84 -0.88
C ARG A 248 6.37 -14.46 -2.05
N ARG A 249 6.90 -14.30 -3.25
CA ARG A 249 6.40 -14.91 -4.49
C ARG A 249 7.37 -15.97 -4.97
N HIS A 250 6.91 -16.83 -5.86
CA HIS A 250 7.82 -17.73 -6.56
C HIS A 250 8.89 -16.89 -7.30
N GLY A 251 10.16 -17.21 -7.07
CA GLY A 251 11.29 -16.46 -7.62
C GLY A 251 11.67 -15.19 -6.85
N SER A 252 10.97 -14.81 -5.77
CA SER A 252 11.49 -13.81 -4.83
C SER A 252 12.79 -14.32 -4.23
N ARG A 253 13.84 -13.51 -4.27
CA ARG A 253 15.10 -13.71 -3.53
C ARG A 253 14.96 -13.04 -2.18
N LEU A 254 15.62 -11.90 -2.00
CA LEU A 254 15.65 -11.15 -0.75
C LEU A 254 14.42 -10.24 -0.59
N VAL A 255 13.73 -10.39 0.54
CA VAL A 255 12.61 -9.53 0.97
C VAL A 255 12.88 -9.02 2.38
N VAL A 256 12.61 -7.74 2.61
CA VAL A 256 12.74 -7.11 3.93
C VAL A 256 11.38 -7.06 4.62
N TYR A 257 11.33 -7.41 5.90
CA TYR A 257 10.15 -7.28 6.74
C TYR A 257 10.44 -6.41 7.96
N THR A 258 9.64 -5.37 8.12
CA THR A 258 9.66 -4.44 9.27
C THR A 258 8.43 -4.69 10.15
N ARG A 259 8.31 -3.95 11.25
CA ARG A 259 7.13 -4.03 12.13
C ARG A 259 5.80 -3.67 11.47
N ARG A 260 5.80 -3.02 10.30
CA ARG A 260 4.58 -2.81 9.50
C ARG A 260 3.97 -4.12 9.00
N TRP A 261 4.79 -5.17 8.80
CA TRP A 261 4.30 -6.51 8.49
C TRP A 261 3.56 -7.16 9.66
N GLY A 262 4.01 -6.87 10.89
CA GLY A 262 3.54 -7.48 12.14
C GLY A 262 4.69 -7.66 13.12
N SER A 263 4.46 -8.34 14.24
CA SER A 263 5.53 -8.64 15.22
C SER A 263 6.48 -9.76 14.77
N PHE A 264 6.13 -10.49 13.71
CA PHE A 264 6.78 -11.76 13.36
C PHE A 264 6.60 -12.12 11.87
N VAL A 265 7.60 -12.80 11.29
CA VAL A 265 7.57 -13.34 9.92
C VAL A 265 7.53 -14.86 9.97
N ARG A 266 6.57 -15.49 9.27
CA ARG A 266 6.53 -16.94 9.09
C ARG A 266 6.54 -17.32 7.61
N MET A 267 7.52 -18.11 7.22
CA MET A 267 7.66 -18.63 5.85
C MET A 267 6.75 -19.84 5.62
N ALA A 268 6.17 -19.92 4.43
CA ALA A 268 5.34 -21.06 4.01
C ALA A 268 6.16 -22.36 3.91
N TYR A 269 7.46 -22.26 3.58
CA TYR A 269 8.43 -23.35 3.45
C TYR A 269 9.74 -22.95 4.17
N GLU A 270 10.64 -23.89 4.40
CA GLU A 270 11.96 -23.56 4.96
C GLU A 270 12.74 -22.66 3.99
N GLY A 271 13.32 -21.59 4.52
CA GLY A 271 14.22 -20.69 3.82
C GLY A 271 15.31 -20.19 4.76
N THR A 272 15.73 -18.95 4.57
CA THR A 272 16.63 -18.26 5.50
C THR A 272 15.98 -16.96 5.97
N LEU A 273 15.93 -16.78 7.28
CA LEU A 273 15.54 -15.56 7.96
C LEU A 273 16.73 -15.05 8.77
N VAL A 274 17.07 -13.77 8.63
CA VAL A 274 18.11 -13.10 9.43
C VAL A 274 17.53 -11.87 10.11
N ALA A 275 17.61 -11.81 11.44
CA ALA A 275 17.15 -10.67 12.24
C ALA A 275 18.26 -9.64 12.34
N VAL A 276 17.94 -8.37 12.07
CA VAL A 276 18.89 -7.26 12.10
C VAL A 276 18.36 -6.19 13.03
N ASN A 277 19.21 -5.67 13.93
CA ASN A 277 18.84 -4.60 14.85
C ASN A 277 18.85 -3.21 14.19
N ALA A 278 18.54 -2.18 14.96
CA ALA A 278 18.50 -0.80 14.47
C ALA A 278 19.88 -0.24 14.06
N GLN A 279 20.97 -0.87 14.48
CA GLN A 279 22.35 -0.50 14.15
C GLN A 279 22.88 -1.24 12.92
N GLY A 280 22.03 -2.04 12.25
CA GLY A 280 22.44 -2.83 11.09
C GLY A 280 23.21 -4.10 11.44
N GLU A 281 23.20 -4.56 12.68
CA GLU A 281 23.92 -5.76 13.11
C GLU A 281 23.00 -6.98 13.14
N VAL A 282 23.47 -8.10 12.60
CA VAL A 282 22.78 -9.39 12.61
C VAL A 282 22.70 -9.94 14.05
N GLN A 283 21.49 -10.23 14.51
CA GLN A 283 21.21 -10.68 15.88
C GLN A 283 20.92 -12.17 15.97
N ASP A 284 20.20 -12.72 14.99
CA ASP A 284 19.74 -14.10 15.02
C ASP A 284 19.37 -14.61 13.62
N LYS A 285 19.24 -15.93 13.50
CA LYS A 285 18.88 -16.61 12.26
C LYS A 285 17.85 -17.70 12.52
N SER A 286 16.95 -17.89 11.56
CA SER A 286 15.98 -18.98 11.58
C SER A 286 15.69 -19.46 10.16
N VAL A 287 15.09 -20.65 10.02
CA VAL A 287 14.73 -21.21 8.71
C VAL A 287 13.25 -21.11 8.39
N LYS A 288 12.40 -20.80 9.39
CA LYS A 288 10.94 -20.90 9.22
C LYS A 288 10.21 -19.69 9.73
N ASP A 289 10.59 -19.22 10.90
CA ASP A 289 9.78 -18.31 11.68
C ASP A 289 10.73 -17.43 12.51
N MET A 290 10.50 -16.11 12.56
CA MET A 290 11.35 -15.19 13.31
C MET A 290 10.62 -13.92 13.75
N GLY A 291 10.88 -13.49 14.98
CA GLY A 291 10.40 -12.22 15.51
C GLY A 291 11.10 -11.05 14.84
N ILE A 292 10.35 -9.99 14.53
CA ILE A 292 10.93 -8.78 13.95
C ILE A 292 11.46 -7.93 15.11
N PRO A 293 12.77 -7.59 15.18
CA PRO A 293 13.28 -6.74 16.26
C PRO A 293 12.62 -5.35 16.26
N TYR A 294 12.45 -4.75 17.44
CA TYR A 294 12.02 -3.34 17.52
C TYR A 294 13.13 -2.43 16.96
N GLY A 295 12.75 -1.45 16.14
CA GLY A 295 13.71 -0.58 15.44
C GLY A 295 14.55 -1.28 14.36
N GLY A 296 14.43 -2.60 14.21
CA GLY A 296 15.14 -3.40 13.23
C GLY A 296 14.21 -4.03 12.20
N TYR A 297 14.72 -5.05 11.51
CA TYR A 297 14.00 -5.74 10.46
C TYR A 297 14.45 -7.20 10.33
N VAL A 298 13.73 -7.94 9.47
CA VAL A 298 14.03 -9.31 9.09
C VAL A 298 14.32 -9.37 7.60
N LEU A 299 15.49 -9.90 7.25
CA LEU A 299 15.81 -10.32 5.89
C LEU A 299 15.26 -11.72 5.66
N SER A 300 14.63 -11.95 4.52
CA SER A 300 14.11 -13.26 4.12
C SER A 300 14.57 -13.64 2.73
N ASP A 301 15.12 -14.84 2.58
CA ASP A 301 15.54 -15.41 1.32
C ASP A 301 15.19 -16.91 1.25
N SER A 302 15.46 -17.51 0.09
CA SER A 302 15.46 -18.95 -0.12
C SER A 302 16.45 -19.67 0.80
N LYS A 303 16.27 -20.97 0.97
CA LYS A 303 17.10 -21.81 1.85
C LYS A 303 18.58 -21.78 1.48
N THR A 304 18.88 -21.60 0.20
CA THR A 304 20.24 -21.52 -0.35
C THR A 304 20.62 -20.09 -0.75
N GLY A 305 19.89 -19.09 -0.26
CA GLY A 305 20.18 -17.68 -0.52
C GLY A 305 21.49 -17.25 0.13
N GLU A 306 22.13 -16.23 -0.43
CA GLU A 306 23.44 -15.75 0.03
C GLU A 306 23.42 -15.25 1.49
N ILE A 307 22.27 -14.74 1.96
CA ILE A 307 22.11 -14.33 3.38
C ILE A 307 22.25 -15.50 4.37
N SER A 308 22.25 -16.76 3.91
CA SER A 308 22.53 -17.93 4.76
C SER A 308 23.95 -17.95 5.30
N LYS A 309 24.89 -17.22 4.67
CA LYS A 309 26.29 -17.09 5.10
C LYS A 309 26.53 -15.97 6.10
N LEU A 310 25.55 -15.09 6.33
CA LEU A 310 25.64 -14.06 7.37
C LEU A 310 25.73 -14.72 8.75
N ASN A 311 26.56 -14.18 9.62
CA ASN A 311 26.77 -14.61 11.00
C ASN A 311 26.24 -13.55 11.97
N VAL A 312 25.92 -13.98 13.19
CA VAL A 312 25.61 -13.04 14.28
C VAL A 312 26.81 -12.12 14.50
N GLY A 313 26.56 -10.81 14.56
CA GLY A 313 27.59 -9.77 14.65
C GLY A 313 27.98 -9.14 13.31
N ASP A 314 27.67 -9.77 12.17
CA ASP A 314 27.91 -9.15 10.86
C ASP A 314 27.10 -7.85 10.73
N LYS A 315 27.69 -6.84 10.10
CA LYS A 315 26.98 -5.60 9.78
C LYS A 315 26.43 -5.67 8.37
N VAL A 316 25.22 -5.19 8.22
CA VAL A 316 24.52 -5.06 6.94
C VAL A 316 24.00 -3.64 6.78
N ASP A 317 23.99 -3.18 5.53
CA ASP A 317 23.43 -1.89 5.14
C ASP A 317 22.43 -2.10 3.99
N LEU A 318 21.31 -1.36 4.04
CA LEU A 318 20.26 -1.39 3.04
C LEU A 318 20.13 -0.02 2.39
N SER A 319 20.43 0.04 1.10
CA SER A 319 20.19 1.23 0.27
C SER A 319 19.01 1.00 -0.67
N TRP A 320 18.25 2.06 -0.95
CA TRP A 320 17.04 2.00 -1.76
C TRP A 320 17.05 3.08 -2.83
N HIS A 321 16.62 2.71 -4.04
CA HIS A 321 16.47 3.62 -5.16
C HIS A 321 15.10 3.43 -5.80
N THR A 322 14.42 4.53 -6.10
CA THR A 322 13.15 4.52 -6.81
C THR A 322 13.36 4.62 -8.31
N GLY A 323 12.47 3.99 -9.06
CA GLY A 323 12.27 4.26 -10.48
C GLY A 323 10.82 4.71 -10.69
N PRO A 324 10.56 5.90 -11.25
CA PRO A 324 11.55 6.87 -11.74
C PRO A 324 12.33 7.58 -10.61
N SER A 325 13.50 8.13 -10.95
CA SER A 325 14.46 8.67 -9.97
C SER A 325 13.97 9.93 -9.26
N ASP A 326 13.04 10.65 -9.87
CA ASP A 326 12.38 11.83 -9.31
C ASP A 326 11.31 11.48 -8.26
N TRP A 327 11.17 10.22 -7.86
CA TRP A 327 10.29 9.81 -6.75
C TRP A 327 10.95 9.85 -5.37
N HIS A 328 12.20 10.32 -5.26
CA HIS A 328 12.92 10.33 -3.98
C HIS A 328 12.30 11.26 -2.92
N ASP A 329 11.52 12.26 -3.34
CA ASP A 329 10.89 13.29 -2.51
C ASP A 329 9.41 12.98 -2.18
N VAL A 330 8.91 11.83 -2.64
CA VAL A 330 7.54 11.40 -2.40
C VAL A 330 7.39 10.92 -0.97
N VAL A 331 6.57 11.62 -0.19
CA VAL A 331 6.34 11.35 1.23
C VAL A 331 4.99 10.71 1.52
N GLN A 332 4.06 10.75 0.56
CA GLN A 332 2.79 10.04 0.64
C GLN A 332 2.60 9.27 -0.66
N ALA A 333 2.20 8.00 -0.61
CA ALA A 333 1.87 7.29 -1.83
C ALA A 333 0.90 6.13 -1.60
N VAL A 334 0.04 5.90 -2.59
CA VAL A 334 -0.84 4.74 -2.71
C VAL A 334 -0.65 4.10 -4.07
N SER A 335 -0.88 2.80 -4.16
CA SER A 335 -0.79 2.05 -5.41
C SER A 335 -2.17 1.53 -5.82
N GLY A 336 -2.33 1.29 -7.11
CA GLY A 336 -3.56 0.80 -7.67
C GLY A 336 -3.32 0.18 -9.03
N GLY A 337 -4.00 0.73 -10.02
CA GLY A 337 -3.91 0.36 -11.40
C GLY A 337 -5.21 -0.23 -11.96
N PRO A 338 -5.29 -0.33 -13.29
CA PRO A 338 -4.28 0.13 -14.25
C PRO A 338 -4.22 1.67 -14.35
N MET A 339 -3.13 2.18 -14.94
CA MET A 339 -3.00 3.55 -15.41
C MET A 339 -4.07 3.83 -16.45
N LEU A 340 -4.81 4.92 -16.28
CA LEU A 340 -5.95 5.30 -17.11
C LEU A 340 -5.55 6.36 -18.14
N ILE A 341 -4.79 7.37 -17.70
CA ILE A 341 -4.32 8.49 -18.52
C ILE A 341 -2.82 8.66 -18.27
N LYS A 342 -2.06 8.87 -19.34
CA LYS A 342 -0.65 9.24 -19.31
C LYS A 342 -0.40 10.39 -20.28
N ASP A 343 0.24 11.46 -19.81
CA ASP A 343 0.61 12.61 -20.63
C ASP A 343 -0.58 13.20 -21.43
N GLY A 344 -1.74 13.31 -20.77
CA GLY A 344 -3.00 13.80 -21.32
C GLY A 344 -3.75 12.82 -22.23
N GLN A 345 -3.17 11.65 -22.52
CA GLN A 345 -3.75 10.65 -23.42
C GLN A 345 -4.30 9.45 -22.64
N VAL A 346 -5.44 8.93 -23.11
CA VAL A 346 -5.99 7.69 -22.54
C VAL A 346 -5.05 6.52 -22.90
N TYR A 347 -4.57 5.80 -21.89
CA TYR A 347 -3.46 4.86 -22.03
C TYR A 347 -3.85 3.39 -21.73
N LEU A 348 -4.51 3.11 -20.59
CA LEU A 348 -4.94 1.77 -20.16
C LEU A 348 -3.87 0.66 -20.30
N ASP A 349 -2.85 0.67 -19.43
CA ASP A 349 -1.79 -0.36 -19.41
C ASP A 349 -2.12 -1.58 -18.55
N LEU A 350 -2.97 -2.46 -19.06
CA LEU A 350 -3.29 -3.71 -18.37
C LEU A 350 -2.12 -4.70 -18.39
N LYS A 351 -1.42 -4.81 -19.52
CA LYS A 351 -0.43 -5.85 -19.75
C LYS A 351 0.83 -5.57 -18.94
N GLY A 352 1.33 -4.33 -19.00
CA GLY A 352 2.53 -3.90 -18.29
C GLY A 352 2.36 -3.95 -16.78
N GLU A 353 1.14 -3.72 -16.27
CA GLU A 353 0.81 -3.74 -14.85
C GLU A 353 0.24 -5.08 -14.35
N ASN A 354 0.24 -6.10 -15.22
CA ASN A 354 -0.18 -7.47 -14.94
C ASN A 354 -1.62 -7.55 -14.41
N PHE A 355 -2.54 -6.84 -15.05
CA PHE A 355 -3.99 -6.96 -14.85
C PHE A 355 -4.62 -7.85 -15.92
N ARG A 356 -5.60 -8.67 -15.50
CA ARG A 356 -6.35 -9.52 -16.44
C ARG A 356 -7.29 -8.66 -17.27
N LYS A 357 -7.44 -8.96 -18.57
CA LYS A 357 -8.38 -8.25 -19.46
C LYS A 357 -9.83 -8.25 -18.96
N SER A 358 -10.26 -9.31 -18.24
CA SER A 358 -11.61 -9.36 -17.67
C SER A 358 -11.88 -8.27 -16.62
N TRP A 359 -10.84 -7.64 -16.06
CA TRP A 359 -10.97 -6.58 -15.06
C TRP A 359 -11.38 -5.22 -15.65
N THR A 360 -11.48 -5.09 -16.98
CA THR A 360 -11.88 -3.83 -17.64
C THR A 360 -13.34 -3.81 -18.10
N GLY A 361 -14.05 -4.93 -17.96
CA GLY A 361 -15.45 -5.03 -18.37
C GLY A 361 -16.40 -4.28 -17.43
N ALA A 362 -17.57 -3.91 -17.93
CA ALA A 362 -18.63 -3.20 -17.19
C ALA A 362 -19.35 -4.04 -16.11
N GLN A 363 -18.80 -5.20 -15.78
CA GLN A 363 -19.36 -6.14 -14.81
C GLN A 363 -19.01 -5.75 -13.36
N ILE A 364 -18.08 -4.81 -13.20
CA ILE A 364 -17.74 -4.19 -11.92
C ILE A 364 -18.40 -2.82 -11.91
N HIS A 365 -19.47 -2.69 -11.13
CA HIS A 365 -20.35 -1.51 -11.11
C HIS A 365 -19.88 -0.39 -10.16
N ALA A 366 -18.73 -0.55 -9.52
CA ALA A 366 -18.18 0.45 -8.61
C ALA A 366 -16.66 0.56 -8.77
N ARG A 367 -16.14 1.77 -8.94
CA ARG A 367 -14.70 2.05 -9.09
C ARG A 367 -14.29 3.26 -8.29
N THR A 368 -13.03 3.22 -7.86
CA THR A 368 -12.33 4.35 -7.29
C THR A 368 -11.18 4.72 -8.22
N ALA A 369 -10.92 6.00 -8.43
CA ALA A 369 -9.85 6.48 -9.28
C ALA A 369 -9.23 7.77 -8.74
N ALA A 370 -7.98 8.01 -9.14
CA ALA A 370 -7.26 9.23 -8.84
C ALA A 370 -6.71 9.84 -10.14
N GLY A 371 -6.69 11.17 -10.24
CA GLY A 371 -6.12 11.92 -11.35
C GLY A 371 -5.42 13.17 -10.87
N VAL A 372 -4.48 13.68 -11.67
CA VAL A 372 -3.81 14.96 -11.44
C VAL A 372 -3.92 15.82 -12.70
N THR A 373 -4.23 17.09 -12.53
CA THR A 373 -4.28 18.09 -13.62
C THR A 373 -2.91 18.77 -13.82
N ALA A 374 -2.74 19.48 -14.93
CA ALA A 374 -1.49 20.21 -15.21
C ALA A 374 -1.16 21.30 -14.17
N ASP A 375 -2.18 21.85 -13.52
CA ASP A 375 -2.06 22.86 -12.47
C ASP A 375 -2.04 22.27 -11.05
N ASN A 376 -1.78 20.96 -10.91
CA ASN A 376 -1.61 20.23 -9.65
C ASN A 376 -2.89 20.13 -8.79
N HIS A 377 -4.06 20.07 -9.43
CA HIS A 377 -5.27 19.64 -8.72
C HIS A 377 -5.27 18.11 -8.62
N LEU A 378 -5.51 17.60 -7.41
CA LEU A 378 -5.76 16.19 -7.16
C LEU A 378 -7.26 15.90 -7.29
N LEU A 379 -7.60 14.99 -8.18
CA LEU A 379 -8.95 14.49 -8.42
C LEU A 379 -9.08 13.11 -7.79
N LEU A 380 -9.98 12.93 -6.81
CA LEU A 380 -10.32 11.63 -6.23
C LEU A 380 -11.78 11.31 -6.52
N ALA A 381 -12.06 10.21 -7.21
CA ALA A 381 -13.41 9.91 -7.69
C ALA A 381 -13.87 8.51 -7.29
N THR A 382 -15.13 8.41 -6.84
CA THR A 382 -15.88 7.14 -6.79
C THR A 382 -16.98 7.16 -7.84
N ILE A 383 -17.11 6.09 -8.60
CA ILE A 383 -18.06 5.94 -9.71
C ILE A 383 -18.88 4.68 -9.46
N GLU A 384 -20.20 4.81 -9.31
CA GLU A 384 -21.16 3.71 -9.20
C GLU A 384 -22.12 3.68 -10.40
N GLY A 385 -22.47 2.48 -10.89
CA GLY A 385 -23.33 2.27 -12.07
C GLY A 385 -22.62 1.53 -13.21
N PRO A 386 -23.29 1.32 -14.37
CA PRO A 386 -22.71 0.60 -15.51
C PRO A 386 -21.69 1.45 -16.28
N HIS A 387 -20.40 1.18 -16.10
CA HIS A 387 -19.31 1.90 -16.78
C HIS A 387 -18.12 0.98 -17.07
N THR A 388 -17.25 1.38 -18.00
CA THR A 388 -15.95 0.75 -18.25
C THR A 388 -14.81 1.60 -17.69
N LEU A 389 -13.59 1.05 -17.61
CA LEU A 389 -12.40 1.86 -17.29
C LEU A 389 -12.11 2.96 -18.33
N TRP A 390 -12.53 2.77 -19.58
CA TRP A 390 -12.43 3.80 -20.61
C TRP A 390 -13.34 4.99 -20.31
N ASP A 391 -14.52 4.74 -19.74
CA ASP A 391 -15.44 5.81 -19.35
C ASP A 391 -14.88 6.61 -18.18
N VAL A 392 -14.28 5.93 -17.19
CA VAL A 392 -13.55 6.59 -16.08
C VAL A 392 -12.40 7.44 -16.61
N ALA A 393 -11.58 6.91 -17.52
CA ALA A 393 -10.47 7.66 -18.12
C ALA A 393 -10.98 8.88 -18.91
N LYS A 394 -12.03 8.75 -19.72
CA LYS A 394 -12.63 9.87 -20.46
C LYS A 394 -13.22 10.93 -19.53
N PHE A 395 -13.86 10.50 -18.43
CA PHE A 395 -14.41 11.40 -17.41
C PHE A 395 -13.30 12.24 -16.76
N LEU A 396 -12.25 11.61 -16.22
CA LEU A 396 -11.14 12.33 -15.59
C LEU A 396 -10.39 13.22 -16.59
N ARG A 397 -10.20 12.77 -17.84
CA ARG A 397 -9.57 13.59 -18.88
C ARG A 397 -10.40 14.83 -19.20
N LYS A 398 -11.74 14.72 -19.23
CA LYS A 398 -12.65 15.85 -19.46
C LYS A 398 -12.53 16.89 -18.33
N LEU A 399 -12.19 16.45 -17.12
CA LEU A 399 -11.90 17.31 -15.97
C LEU A 399 -10.46 17.86 -15.96
N GLY A 400 -9.68 17.63 -17.02
CA GLY A 400 -8.32 18.17 -17.15
C GLY A 400 -7.21 17.29 -16.59
N ALA A 401 -7.50 16.04 -16.18
CA ALA A 401 -6.45 15.14 -15.71
C ALA A 401 -5.44 14.84 -16.83
N VAL A 402 -4.16 15.10 -16.55
CA VAL A 402 -3.03 14.77 -17.44
C VAL A 402 -2.49 13.36 -17.15
N ASN A 403 -2.52 12.95 -15.89
CA ASN A 403 -2.24 11.56 -15.50
C ASN A 403 -3.36 11.07 -14.60
N ALA A 404 -3.73 9.80 -14.71
CA ALA A 404 -4.76 9.20 -13.87
C ALA A 404 -4.58 7.69 -13.75
N MET A 405 -5.08 7.14 -12.65
CA MET A 405 -5.04 5.71 -12.34
C MET A 405 -6.34 5.25 -11.67
N ASN A 406 -6.64 3.98 -11.84
CA ASN A 406 -7.66 3.30 -11.06
C ASN A 406 -7.11 2.90 -9.67
N LEU A 407 -7.97 2.81 -8.67
CA LEU A 407 -7.70 2.30 -7.31
C LEU A 407 -8.53 1.04 -7.04
N ASP A 408 -8.49 0.48 -5.82
CA ASP A 408 -9.34 -0.67 -5.52
C ASP A 408 -10.82 -0.33 -5.71
N GLY A 409 -11.59 -1.28 -6.23
CA GLY A 409 -12.97 -1.07 -6.67
C GLY A 409 -13.94 -2.10 -6.12
N GLY A 410 -15.08 -2.25 -6.78
CA GLY A 410 -16.14 -3.14 -6.33
C GLY A 410 -16.63 -2.74 -4.94
N GLY A 411 -16.82 -3.71 -4.05
CA GLY A 411 -17.28 -3.46 -2.68
C GLY A 411 -16.34 -2.59 -1.82
N SER A 412 -15.09 -2.37 -2.24
CA SER A 412 -14.17 -1.45 -1.57
C SER A 412 -14.42 0.02 -1.90
N THR A 413 -15.18 0.31 -2.97
CA THR A 413 -15.46 1.67 -3.45
C THR A 413 -16.28 2.41 -2.41
N THR A 414 -15.66 3.38 -1.73
CA THR A 414 -16.33 4.18 -0.70
C THR A 414 -15.71 5.57 -0.63
N MET A 415 -16.56 6.60 -0.54
CA MET A 415 -16.17 7.95 -0.18
C MET A 415 -16.96 8.41 1.04
N VAL A 416 -16.26 9.09 1.96
CA VAL A 416 -16.81 9.72 3.16
C VAL A 416 -16.52 11.21 3.07
N VAL A 417 -17.51 12.05 3.36
CA VAL A 417 -17.42 13.52 3.38
C VAL A 417 -18.10 14.01 4.65
N HIS A 418 -17.42 14.85 5.44
CA HIS A 418 -17.89 15.33 6.75
C HIS A 418 -18.39 14.19 7.66
N GLY A 419 -17.67 13.05 7.67
CA GLY A 419 -18.03 11.86 8.44
C GLY A 419 -19.20 11.04 7.86
N ASN A 420 -19.88 11.52 6.83
CA ASN A 420 -21.00 10.83 6.19
C ASN A 420 -20.55 10.01 4.99
N THR A 421 -21.06 8.78 4.85
CA THR A 421 -20.81 7.97 3.67
C THR A 421 -21.68 8.47 2.52
N VAL A 422 -21.05 8.93 1.43
CA VAL A 422 -21.79 9.52 0.29
C VAL A 422 -22.03 8.51 -0.82
N THR A 423 -21.19 7.49 -0.95
CA THR A 423 -21.40 6.36 -1.86
C THR A 423 -22.53 5.45 -1.39
N ARG A 424 -23.26 4.84 -2.32
CA ARG A 424 -24.31 3.85 -1.99
C ARG A 424 -23.71 2.59 -1.37
N ASN A 425 -22.52 2.21 -1.82
CA ASN A 425 -21.80 0.98 -1.52
C ASN A 425 -22.54 -0.26 -2.06
N ALA A 426 -21.78 -1.22 -2.60
CA ALA A 426 -22.36 -2.37 -3.31
C ALA A 426 -23.29 -3.26 -2.44
N ASN A 427 -23.12 -3.24 -1.11
CA ASN A 427 -23.84 -4.09 -0.17
C ASN A 427 -24.60 -3.30 0.92
N ALA A 428 -24.96 -2.03 0.67
CA ALA A 428 -25.57 -1.10 1.64
C ALA A 428 -24.74 -0.81 2.91
N HIS A 429 -23.56 -1.42 3.04
CA HIS A 429 -22.58 -1.19 4.10
C HIS A 429 -21.19 -1.03 3.49
N GLN A 430 -20.31 -0.34 4.20
CA GLN A 430 -18.91 -0.21 3.82
C GLN A 430 -18.19 -1.54 3.99
N ARG A 431 -17.34 -1.90 3.03
CA ARG A 431 -16.38 -2.99 3.21
C ARG A 431 -15.21 -2.50 4.04
N HIS A 432 -14.71 -3.34 4.94
CA HIS A 432 -13.44 -3.07 5.59
C HIS A 432 -12.27 -3.15 4.59
N VAL A 433 -11.44 -2.11 4.57
CA VAL A 433 -10.27 -1.95 3.70
C VAL A 433 -9.00 -1.77 4.53
N ALA A 434 -7.86 -2.13 3.93
CA ALA A 434 -6.56 -2.04 4.58
C ALA A 434 -6.09 -0.59 4.73
N SER A 435 -6.37 0.22 3.70
CA SER A 435 -5.92 1.61 3.63
C SER A 435 -6.92 2.51 2.93
N SER A 436 -6.93 3.77 3.33
CA SER A 436 -7.70 4.85 2.70
C SER A 436 -6.78 6.03 2.39
N ILE A 437 -7.23 6.97 1.56
CA ILE A 437 -6.64 8.31 1.43
C ILE A 437 -7.52 9.24 2.25
N ALA A 438 -6.94 9.97 3.21
CA ALA A 438 -7.62 10.97 4.03
C ALA A 438 -7.20 12.38 3.60
N VAL A 439 -8.18 13.29 3.56
CA VAL A 439 -7.99 14.74 3.35
C VAL A 439 -8.20 15.42 4.69
N ILE A 440 -7.13 15.92 5.29
CA ILE A 440 -7.13 16.44 6.67
C ILE A 440 -6.96 17.96 6.64
N ASP A 441 -7.86 18.71 7.28
CA ASP A 441 -7.70 20.16 7.45
C ASP A 441 -6.58 20.45 8.46
N MET A 442 -5.51 21.09 8.00
CA MET A 442 -4.36 21.38 8.85
C MET A 442 -4.69 22.43 9.92
N ARG A 443 -5.69 23.29 9.68
CA ARG A 443 -6.12 24.31 10.64
C ARG A 443 -6.79 23.67 11.85
N THR A 444 -7.70 22.73 11.60
CA THR A 444 -8.35 21.93 12.63
C THR A 444 -7.34 21.04 13.36
N ALA A 445 -6.39 20.44 12.63
CA ALA A 445 -5.34 19.62 13.23
C ALA A 445 -4.45 20.43 14.20
N MET A 446 -4.07 21.66 13.83
CA MET A 446 -3.28 22.56 14.68
C MET A 446 -4.06 23.04 15.91
N GLN A 447 -5.35 23.37 15.76
CA GLN A 447 -6.20 23.76 16.89
C GLN A 447 -6.34 22.62 17.91
N ASN A 448 -6.59 21.40 17.44
CA ASN A 448 -6.69 20.23 18.31
C ASN A 448 -5.36 19.92 19.03
N ALA A 449 -4.23 20.10 18.35
CA ALA A 449 -2.91 19.94 18.95
C ALA A 449 -2.64 20.98 20.06
N ASN A 450 -3.09 22.23 19.86
CA ASN A 450 -2.97 23.29 20.86
C ASN A 450 -3.88 23.08 22.06
N ASN A 451 -5.12 22.62 21.85
CA ASN A 451 -6.08 22.36 22.92
C ASN A 451 -5.69 21.15 23.80
N ASN A 452 -4.88 20.24 23.27
CA ASN A 452 -4.35 19.08 24.01
C ASN A 452 -2.99 19.33 24.68
N ARG A 453 -2.46 20.57 24.66
CA ARG A 453 -1.33 20.93 25.53
C ARG A 453 -1.86 21.20 26.93
N PHE A 454 -1.37 20.45 27.91
CA PHE A 454 -1.55 20.78 29.33
C PHE A 454 -1.09 22.22 29.58
N PRO A 455 -1.76 22.99 30.46
CA PRO A 455 -1.32 24.34 30.79
C PRO A 455 0.14 24.30 31.23
N GLU A 456 0.99 25.12 30.62
CA GLU A 456 2.30 25.41 31.20
C GLU A 456 2.06 25.95 32.61
N GLU A 457 2.60 25.28 33.62
CA GLU A 457 2.78 25.89 34.94
C GLU A 457 3.59 27.16 34.72
N THR A 458 2.93 28.30 34.84
CA THR A 458 3.61 29.57 35.01
C THR A 458 4.41 29.45 36.29
N ALA A 459 5.74 29.37 36.18
CA ALA A 459 6.64 29.47 37.31
C ALA A 459 6.42 30.83 37.97
N ASP A 460 5.58 30.84 38.99
CA ASP A 460 5.37 32.01 39.83
C ASP A 460 6.60 32.16 40.72
N SER A 461 7.21 33.33 40.63
CA SER A 461 8.47 33.68 41.27
C SER A 461 8.30 33.80 42.78
N THR A 462 8.45 32.71 43.52
CA THR A 462 8.61 32.73 44.99
C THR A 462 9.57 31.66 45.49
N ASP A 463 10.79 31.61 44.94
CA ASP A 463 11.90 30.86 45.56
C ASP A 463 13.06 31.82 45.87
N ALA A 464 12.81 32.69 46.84
CA ALA A 464 13.82 33.56 47.44
C ALA A 464 13.52 33.80 48.92
N ALA A 465 13.31 32.73 49.69
CA ALA A 465 13.56 32.70 51.13
C ALA A 465 13.30 31.29 51.63
N LEU A 466 14.37 30.52 51.89
CA LEU A 466 14.51 29.57 53.00
C LEU A 466 15.82 28.80 52.81
N SER A 467 16.93 29.52 52.92
CA SER A 467 18.20 28.92 53.32
C SER A 467 18.54 29.47 54.71
N LYS A 468 18.35 28.66 55.75
CA LYS A 468 19.20 28.61 56.95
C LYS A 468 18.65 27.60 57.96
N ASP A 469 19.60 26.88 58.55
CA ASP A 469 19.54 26.06 59.76
C ASP A 469 18.82 24.71 59.61
N ALA A 470 19.25 23.60 60.19
CA ALA A 470 20.50 23.12 60.79
C ALA A 470 20.27 21.59 60.98
N GLY A 471 21.33 20.83 61.23
CA GLY A 471 21.33 19.36 61.13
C GLY A 471 20.50 18.58 62.15
N GLY A 472 20.36 17.28 61.86
CA GLY A 472 19.75 16.30 62.74
C GLY A 472 19.73 14.91 62.10
N GLU A 473 20.28 13.93 62.81
CA GLU A 473 20.55 12.55 62.41
C GLU A 473 19.31 11.75 61.94
N PHE A 474 19.52 10.84 60.99
CA PHE A 474 18.54 9.81 60.61
C PHE A 474 18.70 8.57 61.48
N PRO A 475 17.67 8.11 62.23
CA PRO A 475 17.68 6.78 62.80
C PRO A 475 17.03 5.77 61.83
N VAL A 476 17.72 4.64 61.68
CA VAL A 476 17.27 3.42 61.01
C VAL A 476 16.13 2.78 61.81
N GLN A 477 14.98 2.51 61.18
CA GLN A 477 13.96 1.60 61.72
C GLN A 477 13.62 0.46 60.75
N LYS A 478 13.53 -0.74 61.33
CA LYS A 478 13.27 -2.05 60.73
C LYS A 478 11.82 -2.20 60.22
N PRO A 479 11.56 -3.17 59.31
CA PRO A 479 10.26 -3.33 58.67
C PRO A 479 9.25 -4.05 59.59
N THR A 480 8.04 -3.50 59.68
CA THR A 480 6.89 -4.15 60.31
C THR A 480 5.90 -4.58 59.23
N SER A 481 5.56 -5.86 59.26
CA SER A 481 4.58 -6.57 58.44
C SER A 481 3.14 -6.20 58.80
N VAL A 482 2.27 -5.92 57.82
CA VAL A 482 0.80 -6.08 57.94
C VAL A 482 0.15 -6.40 56.59
N GLU A 483 -0.38 -7.63 56.53
CA GLU A 483 -1.64 -8.15 55.96
C GLU A 483 -2.14 -7.84 54.53
N THR A 484 -2.39 -8.95 53.82
CA THR A 484 -3.12 -9.13 52.57
C THR A 484 -4.63 -8.85 52.69
N PRO A 485 -5.28 -8.20 51.71
CA PRO A 485 -6.73 -8.22 51.58
C PRO A 485 -7.20 -9.43 50.77
N VAL A 486 -8.21 -10.11 51.32
CA VAL A 486 -8.94 -11.26 50.78
C VAL A 486 -9.92 -10.82 49.67
N VAL A 487 -10.01 -11.67 48.66
CA VAL A 487 -10.94 -11.61 47.51
C VAL A 487 -12.38 -11.84 47.98
N ALA A 488 -13.31 -10.98 47.55
CA ALA A 488 -14.75 -11.22 47.63
C ALA A 488 -15.40 -10.98 46.25
N GLN A 489 -16.14 -11.98 45.77
CA GLN A 489 -17.04 -11.90 44.62
C GLN A 489 -18.30 -11.09 44.97
N PRO A 490 -18.98 -10.48 43.99
CA PRO A 490 -20.40 -10.18 44.11
C PRO A 490 -21.26 -11.19 43.33
N GLU A 491 -22.14 -11.87 44.06
CA GLU A 491 -23.31 -12.61 43.58
C GLU A 491 -24.36 -11.66 43.00
N ALA A 492 -25.19 -12.20 42.08
CA ALA A 492 -26.37 -11.54 41.53
C ALA A 492 -27.60 -11.74 42.44
N PRO A 493 -28.53 -10.76 42.47
CA PRO A 493 -29.96 -11.06 42.59
C PRO A 493 -30.79 -10.18 41.63
N GLU A 494 -31.61 -10.76 40.76
CA GLU A 494 -33.03 -11.19 40.91
C GLU A 494 -34.01 -10.18 40.29
N ALA A 495 -34.93 -10.75 39.49
CA ALA A 495 -35.99 -10.09 38.75
C ALA A 495 -37.24 -9.86 39.62
N PRO A 496 -38.18 -9.02 39.18
CA PRO A 496 -39.56 -9.09 39.66
C PRO A 496 -40.47 -9.86 38.68
N GLU A 497 -40.99 -11.01 39.13
CA GLU A 497 -42.34 -11.52 38.78
C GLU A 497 -43.37 -10.66 39.56
N ASP A 498 -44.63 -10.45 39.21
CA ASP A 498 -45.59 -11.29 38.49
C ASP A 498 -46.86 -10.46 38.18
N LEU A 499 -47.62 -10.81 37.13
CA LEU A 499 -49.09 -10.90 37.16
C LEU A 499 -49.63 -11.45 35.83
N MET A 500 -50.18 -12.65 35.96
CA MET A 500 -50.84 -13.47 34.94
C MET A 500 -51.99 -12.79 34.20
N GLN A 501 -52.17 -13.12 32.91
CA GLN A 501 -53.32 -13.89 32.40
C GLN A 501 -53.25 -14.03 30.87
N SER A 502 -53.20 -15.27 30.37
CA SER A 502 -53.66 -15.70 29.03
C SER A 502 -55.12 -16.20 29.18
N PRO A 503 -55.95 -16.47 28.14
CA PRO A 503 -55.67 -16.92 26.75
C PRO A 503 -56.38 -16.01 25.69
N THR A 504 -56.27 -16.15 24.36
CA THR A 504 -56.69 -17.26 23.48
C THR A 504 -56.19 -17.00 22.04
N GLN A 505 -55.99 -18.10 21.30
CA GLN A 505 -55.71 -18.15 19.86
C GLN A 505 -56.91 -17.72 19.00
N GLU A 506 -56.66 -17.07 17.85
CA GLU A 506 -57.30 -17.39 16.56
C GLU A 506 -56.59 -16.70 15.36
N PRO A 507 -56.72 -17.24 14.12
CA PRO A 507 -55.76 -17.05 13.04
C PRO A 507 -56.20 -16.02 11.98
N ILE A 508 -55.26 -15.30 11.35
CA ILE A 508 -55.55 -14.47 10.17
C ILE A 508 -54.92 -15.09 8.91
N LYS A 509 -55.83 -15.30 7.95
CA LYS A 509 -55.73 -15.93 6.62
C LYS A 509 -54.79 -15.20 5.63
N PRO A 510 -54.32 -15.91 4.58
CA PRO A 510 -53.57 -15.31 3.47
C PRO A 510 -54.53 -14.79 2.37
N PRO A 511 -54.15 -13.79 1.56
CA PRO A 511 -54.92 -13.44 0.38
C PRO A 511 -54.60 -14.37 -0.81
N LYS A 512 -55.67 -14.88 -1.44
CA LYS A 512 -55.66 -15.63 -2.70
C LYS A 512 -55.62 -14.68 -3.91
N LYS A 513 -54.76 -15.05 -4.87
CA LYS A 513 -54.88 -15.02 -6.35
C LYS A 513 -55.84 -14.03 -7.03
N HIS A 514 -55.29 -13.30 -8.01
CA HIS A 514 -55.90 -13.18 -9.34
C HIS A 514 -54.88 -13.48 -10.44
N LEU A 515 -55.35 -14.26 -11.42
CA LEU A 515 -54.65 -14.82 -12.57
C LEU A 515 -55.53 -14.50 -13.79
N PHE A 516 -54.98 -13.81 -14.79
CA PHE A 516 -55.39 -13.74 -16.21
C PHE A 516 -54.32 -12.82 -16.86
N GLY A 517 -53.73 -13.04 -18.04
CA GLY A 517 -53.90 -14.00 -19.11
C GLY A 517 -52.93 -13.60 -20.24
N LEU A 518 -52.63 -14.55 -21.12
CA LEU A 518 -51.71 -14.52 -22.27
C LEU A 518 -51.88 -13.31 -23.22
N PHE A 519 -50.80 -12.88 -23.89
CA PHE A 519 -50.53 -13.03 -25.34
C PHE A 519 -49.43 -12.06 -25.84
N ARG A 520 -48.59 -12.60 -26.73
CA ARG A 520 -47.54 -12.00 -27.60
C ARG A 520 -46.14 -11.77 -27.03
#